data_AF-A0AAI8VQR0-F1
#
_entry.id   AF-A0AAI8VQR0-F1
#
_cell.length_a   1.000
_cell.length_b   1.000
_cell.length_c   1.000
_cell.angle_alpha   90.00
_cell.angle_beta   90.00
_cell.angle_gamma   90.00
#
_symmetry.space_group_name_H-M   'P 1'
#
loop_
_entity.id
_entity.type
_entity.pdbx_description
1 polymer ?
#
loop_
_entity_poly.entity_id
_entity_poly.type
_entity_poly.pdbx_seq_one_letter_code
_entity_poly.pdbx_strand_id
1 'polypeptide(L)'
;MAQLYLNVTALGAADGASTIECWQVKSPFVIATDAGTAGSAIAQLGNVANLSYLAIPPNFDGGLHRAPAKQWVYFTSGLAYITVPSNDSVGAYVTGGEFGLIFAADTADVSTEGHRTQYPSSTQTIGLQLPTLNGEVPAHDVLHSGPCITGEVSGLRALV
;
A
#
# COMPACT_ATOMS: atom_id res chain seq x y z
N MET A 1 -14.75 -20.93 -11.55
CA MET A 1 -14.31 -19.57 -11.90
C MET A 1 -12.96 -19.35 -11.25
N ALA A 2 -12.02 -18.68 -11.94
CA ALA A 2 -10.72 -18.37 -11.34
C ALA A 2 -10.91 -17.39 -10.16
N GLN A 3 -10.17 -17.60 -9.08
CA GLN A 3 -10.21 -16.74 -7.89
C GLN A 3 -9.45 -15.44 -8.18
N LEU A 4 -10.03 -14.29 -7.85
CA LEU A 4 -9.36 -12.98 -7.97
C LEU A 4 -8.73 -12.59 -6.63
N TYR A 5 -7.55 -11.96 -6.70
CA TYR A 5 -6.78 -11.50 -5.55
C TYR A 5 -6.46 -10.02 -5.70
N LEU A 6 -6.20 -9.36 -4.56
CA LEU A 6 -5.78 -7.96 -4.54
C LEU A 6 -4.27 -7.88 -4.77
N ASN A 7 -3.86 -7.11 -5.78
CA ASN A 7 -2.47 -6.72 -5.95
C ASN A 7 -2.25 -5.31 -5.40
N VAL A 8 -1.14 -5.09 -4.68
CA VAL A 8 -0.78 -3.80 -4.09
C VAL A 8 0.70 -3.52 -4.24
N THR A 9 1.04 -2.26 -4.49
CA THR A 9 2.43 -1.81 -4.29
C THR A 9 2.75 -1.89 -2.81
N ALA A 10 3.89 -2.47 -2.48
CA ALA A 10 4.35 -2.65 -1.12
C ALA A 10 5.77 -2.12 -0.92
N LEU A 11 6.03 -1.64 0.29
CA LEU A 11 7.37 -1.28 0.77
C LEU A 11 7.86 -2.44 1.62
N GLY A 12 8.62 -3.33 0.99
CA GLY A 12 9.20 -4.52 1.62
C GLY A 12 10.59 -4.25 2.18
N ALA A 13 11.28 -5.31 2.61
CA ALA A 13 12.68 -5.24 2.94
C ALA A 13 13.40 -6.53 2.57
N ALA A 14 14.61 -6.40 2.02
CA ALA A 14 15.52 -7.48 1.70
C ALA A 14 16.93 -7.08 2.12
N ASP A 15 17.66 -8.00 2.76
CA ASP A 15 19.05 -7.79 3.20
C ASP A 15 19.27 -6.51 4.03
N GLY A 16 18.29 -6.13 4.86
CA GLY A 16 18.36 -4.95 5.72
C GLY A 16 18.08 -3.61 5.02
N ALA A 17 17.67 -3.64 3.75
CA ALA A 17 17.32 -2.46 2.95
C ALA A 17 15.86 -2.52 2.50
N SER A 18 15.21 -1.36 2.43
CA SER A 18 13.84 -1.27 1.89
C SER A 18 13.79 -1.58 0.40
N THR A 19 12.69 -2.19 0.00
CA THR A 19 12.38 -2.54 -1.39
C THR A 19 11.02 -1.94 -1.78
N ILE A 20 10.82 -1.68 -3.07
CA ILE A 20 9.50 -1.43 -3.65
C ILE A 20 9.14 -2.68 -4.43
N GLU A 21 7.96 -3.25 -4.16
CA GLU A 21 7.54 -4.54 -4.67
C GLU A 21 6.06 -4.51 -5.09
N CYS A 22 5.67 -5.40 -6.00
CA CYS A 22 4.27 -5.68 -6.28
C CYS A 22 3.88 -6.98 -5.58
N TRP A 23 2.94 -6.90 -4.64
CA TRP A 23 2.46 -8.03 -3.86
C TRP A 23 1.08 -8.45 -4.33
N GLN A 24 0.85 -9.76 -4.42
CA GLN A 24 -0.48 -10.34 -4.47
C GLN A 24 -0.87 -10.85 -3.08
N VAL A 25 -1.90 -10.25 -2.49
CA VAL A 25 -2.42 -10.67 -1.18
C VAL A 25 -3.16 -12.00 -1.33
N LYS A 26 -2.87 -12.97 -0.46
CA LYS A 26 -3.43 -14.34 -0.51
C LYS A 26 -4.89 -14.43 -0.05
N SER A 27 -5.42 -13.38 0.56
CA SER A 27 -6.86 -13.26 0.83
C SER A 27 -7.59 -13.00 -0.49
N PRO A 28 -8.41 -13.93 -0.99
CA PRO A 28 -9.11 -13.71 -2.23
C PRO A 28 -10.28 -12.76 -2.04
N PHE A 29 -10.74 -12.20 -3.15
CA PHE A 29 -12.09 -11.65 -3.22
C PHE A 29 -13.13 -12.77 -3.09
N VAL A 30 -14.13 -12.53 -2.27
CA VAL A 30 -15.34 -13.35 -2.13
C VAL A 30 -16.58 -12.49 -2.39
N ILE A 31 -17.73 -13.12 -2.61
CA ILE A 31 -18.99 -12.39 -2.76
C ILE A 31 -19.50 -12.00 -1.37
N ALA A 32 -19.69 -10.69 -1.17
CA ALA A 32 -20.27 -10.14 0.05
C ALA A 32 -21.73 -10.57 0.19
N THR A 33 -22.13 -10.89 1.42
CA THR A 33 -23.51 -11.27 1.78
C THR A 33 -24.19 -10.23 2.68
N ASP A 34 -23.43 -9.24 3.15
CA ASP A 34 -23.93 -8.23 4.07
C ASP A 34 -24.90 -7.26 3.38
N ALA A 35 -25.92 -6.81 4.13
CA ALA A 35 -26.89 -5.85 3.62
C ALA A 35 -26.19 -4.55 3.19
N GLY A 36 -26.51 -4.05 1.99
CA GLY A 36 -25.92 -2.83 1.42
C GLY A 36 -24.74 -3.07 0.46
N THR A 37 -24.10 -4.24 0.52
CA THR A 37 -23.02 -4.64 -0.41
C THR A 37 -23.20 -6.05 -0.97
N ALA A 38 -24.33 -6.71 -0.70
CA ALA A 38 -24.62 -8.05 -1.16
C ALA A 38 -24.44 -8.19 -2.69
N GLY A 39 -23.66 -9.19 -3.11
CA GLY A 39 -23.32 -9.43 -4.51
C GLY A 39 -22.01 -8.77 -4.98
N SER A 40 -21.46 -7.82 -4.22
CA SER A 40 -20.17 -7.19 -4.52
C SER A 40 -18.99 -8.08 -4.12
N ALA A 41 -17.81 -7.82 -4.72
CA ALA A 41 -16.58 -8.46 -4.31
C ALA A 41 -15.97 -7.79 -3.06
N ILE A 42 -15.55 -8.59 -2.08
CA ILE A 42 -14.90 -8.14 -0.84
C ILE A 42 -13.66 -8.98 -0.53
N ALA A 43 -12.57 -8.34 -0.13
CA ALA A 43 -11.36 -9.00 0.36
C ALA A 43 -11.10 -8.57 1.82
N GLN A 44 -10.78 -9.54 2.68
CA GLN A 44 -10.41 -9.28 4.08
C GLN A 44 -8.91 -9.00 4.18
N LEU A 45 -8.56 -7.79 4.60
CA LEU A 45 -7.16 -7.32 4.67
C LEU A 45 -6.52 -7.45 6.06
N GLY A 46 -7.23 -8.06 7.01
CA GLY A 46 -6.79 -8.31 8.37
C GLY A 46 -7.27 -7.27 9.40
N ASN A 47 -6.96 -7.54 10.67
CA ASN A 47 -7.28 -6.64 11.77
C ASN A 47 -6.29 -5.48 11.84
N VAL A 48 -6.79 -4.30 12.20
CA VAL A 48 -5.97 -3.10 12.40
C VAL A 48 -5.97 -2.74 13.90
N ALA A 49 -4.84 -2.27 14.40
CA ALA A 49 -4.70 -1.81 15.79
C ALA A 49 -5.38 -0.45 16.00
N ASN A 50 -5.33 0.41 14.98
CA ASN A 50 -5.93 1.74 14.99
C ASN A 50 -6.18 2.23 13.56
N LEU A 51 -6.97 3.29 13.41
CA LEU A 51 -7.20 4.01 12.17
C LEU A 51 -6.94 5.50 12.42
N SER A 52 -6.06 6.11 11.62
CA SER A 52 -5.76 7.54 11.69
C SER A 52 -6.04 8.23 10.36
N TYR A 53 -6.67 9.39 10.44
CA TYR A 53 -6.88 10.29 9.30
C TYR A 53 -5.69 11.25 9.22
N LEU A 54 -5.04 11.29 8.06
CA LEU A 54 -3.85 12.08 7.82
C LEU A 54 -4.12 13.11 6.72
N ALA A 55 -3.96 14.39 7.06
CA ALA A 55 -4.01 15.49 6.10
C ALA A 55 -2.61 16.07 5.92
N ILE A 56 -1.97 15.77 4.79
CA ILE A 56 -0.60 16.16 4.50
C ILE A 56 -0.61 17.48 3.73
N PRO A 57 0.18 18.49 4.12
CA PRO A 57 0.25 19.75 3.39
C PRO A 57 0.63 19.59 1.92
N PRO A 58 0.26 20.54 1.04
CA PRO A 58 0.78 20.61 -0.31
C PRO A 58 2.30 20.67 -0.36
N ASN A 59 2.91 20.10 -1.39
CA ASN A 59 4.36 20.12 -1.63
C ASN A 59 5.20 19.69 -0.41
N PHE A 60 4.71 18.72 0.35
CA PHE A 60 5.37 18.26 1.57
C PHE A 60 6.38 17.14 1.27
N ASP A 61 7.54 17.18 1.90
CA ASP A 61 8.53 16.10 1.85
C ASP A 61 8.62 15.44 3.22
N GLY A 62 8.21 14.18 3.30
CA GLY A 62 8.28 13.38 4.52
C GLY A 62 9.71 12.95 4.87
N GLY A 63 10.68 13.18 3.97
CA GLY A 63 12.07 12.81 4.17
C GLY A 63 12.30 11.30 4.11
N LEU A 64 13.56 10.89 4.30
CA LEU A 64 13.95 9.49 4.44
C LEU A 64 13.56 8.98 5.83
N HIS A 65 12.75 7.93 5.89
CA HIS A 65 12.25 7.35 7.12
C HIS A 65 11.85 5.90 6.92
N ARG A 66 11.73 5.16 8.02
CA ARG A 66 11.15 3.81 8.02
C ARG A 66 9.67 3.89 8.31
N ALA A 67 8.89 2.92 7.84
CA ALA A 67 7.50 2.82 8.25
C ALA A 67 7.42 2.77 9.79
N PRO A 68 6.56 3.58 10.44
CA PRO A 68 6.46 3.58 11.91
C PRO A 68 5.80 2.30 12.46
N ALA A 69 5.10 1.55 11.61
CA ALA A 69 4.52 0.24 11.87
C ALA A 69 4.27 -0.47 10.54
N LYS A 70 4.16 -1.81 10.59
CA LYS A 70 3.64 -2.63 9.48
C LYS A 70 2.18 -2.26 9.27
N GLN A 71 1.86 -1.59 8.17
CA GLN A 71 0.57 -0.90 8.05
C GLN A 71 0.06 -0.85 6.61
N TRP A 72 -1.26 -0.84 6.49
CA TRP A 72 -1.92 -0.34 5.29
C TRP A 72 -1.86 1.19 5.29
N VAL A 73 -1.56 1.77 4.13
CA VAL A 73 -1.74 3.20 3.88
C VAL A 73 -2.65 3.34 2.68
N TYR A 74 -3.78 4.03 2.87
CA TYR A 74 -4.71 4.33 1.79
C TYR A 74 -4.73 5.82 1.52
N PHE A 75 -4.11 6.24 0.42
CA PHE A 75 -4.23 7.60 -0.08
C PHE A 75 -5.60 7.75 -0.74
N THR A 76 -6.46 8.57 -0.17
CA THR A 76 -7.81 8.81 -0.69
C THR A 76 -7.85 9.96 -1.70
N SER A 77 -6.86 10.86 -1.65
CA SER A 77 -6.66 11.95 -2.62
C SER A 77 -5.21 12.42 -2.63
N GLY A 78 -4.82 13.15 -3.68
CA GLY A 78 -3.46 13.66 -3.84
C GLY A 78 -2.52 12.65 -4.49
N LEU A 79 -1.22 12.77 -4.18
CA LEU A 79 -0.16 11.96 -4.79
C LEU A 79 0.96 11.77 -3.79
N ALA A 80 1.39 10.52 -3.59
CA ALA A 80 2.65 10.19 -2.95
C ALA A 80 3.65 9.70 -4.02
N TYR A 81 4.89 10.15 -3.92
CA TYR A 81 6.02 9.64 -4.69
C TYR A 81 7.03 9.03 -3.72
N ILE A 82 7.28 7.74 -3.87
CA ILE A 82 8.09 6.95 -2.93
C ILE A 82 9.33 6.41 -3.66
N THR A 83 10.49 6.53 -3.02
CA THR A 83 11.76 5.96 -3.51
C THR A 83 12.51 5.26 -2.38
N VAL A 84 13.40 4.33 -2.73
CA VAL A 84 14.28 3.66 -1.75
C VAL A 84 15.76 3.98 -2.03
N PRO A 85 16.62 4.15 -1.02
CA PRO A 85 18.03 4.48 -1.21
C PRO A 85 18.83 3.40 -1.95
N SER A 86 18.43 2.14 -1.78
CA SER A 86 19.06 0.96 -2.38
C SER A 86 18.92 0.91 -3.90
N ASN A 87 17.94 1.63 -4.47
CA ASN A 87 17.67 1.65 -5.91
C ASN A 87 16.93 2.95 -6.29
N ASP A 88 17.71 3.98 -6.60
CA ASP A 88 17.21 5.31 -6.98
C ASP A 88 16.51 5.35 -8.36
N SER A 89 16.65 4.28 -9.14
CA SER A 89 16.04 4.13 -10.45
C SER A 89 14.61 3.57 -10.38
N VAL A 90 14.16 3.14 -9.19
CA VAL A 90 12.82 2.60 -8.95
C VAL A 90 12.06 3.50 -7.99
N GLY A 91 10.99 4.12 -8.50
CA GLY A 91 10.07 4.93 -7.72
C GLY A 91 8.62 4.51 -7.92
N ALA A 92 7.79 4.73 -6.91
CA ALA A 92 6.36 4.45 -6.95
C ALA A 92 5.57 5.76 -6.87
N TYR A 93 4.79 6.04 -7.90
CA TYR A 93 3.74 7.07 -7.84
C TYR A 93 2.44 6.43 -7.38
N VAL A 94 1.92 6.88 -6.25
CA VAL A 94 0.68 6.39 -5.65
C VAL A 94 -0.34 7.52 -5.67
N THR A 95 -1.16 7.54 -6.72
CA THR A 95 -2.26 8.50 -6.85
C THR A 95 -3.38 8.10 -5.92
N GLY A 96 -3.87 9.04 -5.13
CA GLY A 96 -5.00 8.78 -4.23
C GLY A 96 -6.29 8.42 -4.98
N GLY A 97 -7.14 7.64 -4.34
CA GLY A 97 -8.37 7.11 -4.93
C GLY A 97 -8.25 5.61 -5.22
N GLU A 98 -8.80 5.15 -6.34
CA GLU A 98 -8.97 3.72 -6.66
C GLU A 98 -7.71 2.84 -6.45
N PHE A 99 -6.53 3.37 -6.78
CA PHE A 99 -5.24 2.65 -6.67
C PHE A 99 -4.33 3.22 -5.58
N GLY A 100 -4.89 3.97 -4.63
CA GLY A 100 -4.15 4.66 -3.58
C GLY A 100 -3.74 3.77 -2.40
N LEU A 101 -4.06 2.48 -2.43
CA LEU A 101 -3.77 1.53 -1.35
C LEU A 101 -2.38 0.90 -1.53
N ILE A 102 -1.57 0.98 -0.48
CA ILE A 102 -0.27 0.31 -0.39
C ILE A 102 -0.11 -0.39 0.96
N PHE A 103 0.87 -1.29 1.05
CA PHE A 103 1.33 -1.84 2.32
C PHE A 103 2.76 -1.40 2.63
N ALA A 104 3.02 -0.86 3.81
CA ALA A 104 4.36 -0.53 4.26
C ALA A 104 4.80 -1.53 5.32
N ALA A 105 5.80 -2.35 5.01
CA ALA A 105 6.37 -3.39 5.87
C ALA A 105 7.83 -3.10 6.29
N ASP A 106 8.45 -2.05 5.74
CA ASP A 106 9.86 -1.71 5.90
C ASP A 106 10.16 -0.97 7.22
N THR A 107 9.76 -1.62 8.32
CA THR A 107 9.93 -1.13 9.68
C THR A 107 11.38 -1.28 10.18
N ALA A 108 11.67 -0.67 11.32
CA ALA A 108 13.00 -0.62 11.94
C ALA A 108 13.64 -1.98 12.26
N ASP A 109 12.86 -3.03 12.41
CA ASP A 109 13.32 -4.40 12.63
C ASP A 109 13.86 -5.09 11.37
N VAL A 110 13.51 -4.60 10.18
CA VAL A 110 13.86 -5.23 8.89
C VAL A 110 14.58 -4.31 7.91
N SER A 111 14.48 -3.00 8.08
CA SER A 111 15.17 -2.01 7.24
C SER A 111 15.98 -1.02 8.07
N THR A 112 17.19 -0.72 7.59
CA THR A 112 18.13 0.21 8.24
C THR A 112 17.76 1.66 7.94
N GLU A 113 17.47 1.97 6.67
CA GLU A 113 17.25 3.34 6.19
C GLU A 113 15.78 3.67 5.93
N GLY A 114 15.00 2.70 5.45
CA GLY A 114 13.62 2.92 5.05
C GLY A 114 13.47 3.42 3.61
N HIS A 115 12.47 4.26 3.40
CA HIS A 115 12.11 4.88 2.13
C HIS A 115 11.95 6.39 2.28
N ARG A 116 11.96 7.12 1.16
CA ARG A 116 11.59 8.53 1.14
C ARG A 116 10.21 8.67 0.54
N THR A 117 9.37 9.50 1.16
CA THR A 117 8.03 9.83 0.64
C THR A 117 7.90 11.32 0.43
N GLN A 118 7.57 11.71 -0.80
CA GLN A 118 7.26 13.07 -1.19
C GLN A 118 5.78 13.18 -1.58
N TYR A 119 5.18 14.32 -1.28
CA TYR A 119 3.78 14.62 -1.57
C TYR A 119 3.70 15.87 -2.45
N PRO A 120 3.96 15.73 -3.76
CA PRO A 120 4.18 16.87 -4.67
C PRO A 120 2.87 17.55 -5.11
N SER A 121 1.72 17.14 -4.59
CA SER A 121 0.44 17.76 -4.96
C SER A 121 0.37 19.22 -4.53
N SER A 122 -0.29 20.06 -5.34
CA SER A 122 -0.56 21.47 -5.03
C SER A 122 -1.69 21.66 -4.01
N THR A 123 -2.44 20.59 -3.73
CA THR A 123 -3.42 20.50 -2.64
C THR A 123 -2.98 19.45 -1.63
N GLN A 124 -3.70 19.35 -0.51
CA GLN A 124 -3.42 18.34 0.51
C GLN A 124 -3.51 16.94 -0.09
N THR A 125 -2.58 16.06 0.33
CA THR A 125 -2.73 14.62 0.14
C THR A 125 -3.42 14.06 1.37
N ILE A 126 -4.53 13.35 1.17
CA ILE A 126 -5.28 12.75 2.27
C ILE A 126 -4.97 11.25 2.31
N GLY A 127 -4.58 10.78 3.49
CA GLY A 127 -4.24 9.38 3.75
C GLY A 127 -5.01 8.82 4.94
N LEU A 128 -5.23 7.52 4.92
CA LEU A 128 -5.58 6.72 6.09
C LEU A 128 -4.38 5.87 6.46
N GLN A 129 -3.94 5.92 7.71
CA GLN A 129 -2.93 5.02 8.24
C GLN A 129 -3.60 3.97 9.11
N LEU A 130 -3.39 2.70 8.76
CA LEU A 130 -3.99 1.57 9.45
C LEU A 130 -2.90 0.57 9.86
N PRO A 131 -2.21 0.80 11.00
CA PRO A 131 -1.29 -0.16 11.57
C PRO A 131 -1.99 -1.50 11.78
N THR A 132 -1.36 -2.58 11.33
CA THR A 132 -1.89 -3.92 11.53
C THR A 132 -1.86 -4.29 13.01
N LEU A 133 -2.84 -5.08 13.45
CA LEU A 133 -2.84 -5.60 14.81
C LEU A 133 -1.59 -6.48 14.99
N ASN A 134 -0.84 -6.25 16.07
CA ASN A 134 0.40 -6.96 16.39
C ASN A 134 1.53 -6.89 15.33
N GLY A 135 1.46 -5.96 14.37
CA GLY A 135 2.45 -5.86 13.30
C GLY A 135 2.41 -7.03 12.31
N GLU A 136 1.24 -7.63 12.09
CA GLU A 136 1.04 -8.69 11.11
C GLU A 136 1.26 -8.19 9.67
N VAL A 137 2.07 -8.90 8.89
CA VAL A 137 2.16 -8.68 7.44
C VAL A 137 1.12 -9.59 6.77
N PRO A 138 0.26 -9.09 5.86
CA PRO A 138 -0.69 -9.94 5.16
C PRO A 138 0.06 -11.05 4.41
N ALA A 139 -0.48 -12.26 4.43
CA ALA A 139 0.05 -13.34 3.61
C ALA A 139 0.01 -12.92 2.13
N HIS A 140 1.15 -12.98 1.44
CA HIS A 140 1.27 -12.52 0.07
C HIS A 140 2.28 -13.37 -0.71
N ASP A 141 2.26 -13.22 -2.02
CA ASP A 141 3.36 -13.58 -2.92
C ASP A 141 3.92 -12.30 -3.55
N VAL A 142 5.25 -12.21 -3.65
CA VAL A 142 5.91 -11.12 -4.39
C VAL A 142 5.85 -11.47 -5.87
N LEU A 143 5.14 -10.66 -6.67
CA LEU A 143 5.02 -10.87 -8.11
C LEU A 143 6.29 -10.45 -8.84
N HIS A 144 6.82 -9.28 -8.47
CA HIS A 144 8.09 -8.76 -8.98
C HIS A 144 8.61 -7.59 -8.13
N SER A 145 9.87 -7.21 -8.37
CA SER A 145 10.45 -5.96 -7.88
C SER A 145 9.88 -4.77 -8.64
N GLY A 146 9.75 -3.63 -7.95
CA GLY A 146 9.12 -2.41 -8.46
C GLY A 146 7.62 -2.32 -8.10
N PRO A 147 6.99 -1.14 -8.28
CA PRO A 147 5.59 -0.95 -7.97
C PRO A 147 4.69 -1.77 -8.91
N CYS A 148 3.49 -2.11 -8.47
CA CYS A 148 2.50 -2.71 -9.38
C CYS A 148 2.18 -1.76 -10.53
N ILE A 149 2.07 -2.30 -11.74
CA ILE A 149 1.63 -1.54 -12.92
C ILE A 149 0.10 -1.49 -13.02
N THR A 150 -0.42 -0.56 -13.81
CA THR A 150 -1.88 -0.36 -13.96
C THR A 150 -2.62 -1.65 -14.30
N GLY A 151 -2.06 -2.50 -15.17
CA GLY A 151 -2.67 -3.78 -15.53
C GLY A 151 -2.88 -4.71 -14.33
N GLU A 152 -1.99 -4.66 -13.34
CA GLU A 152 -1.98 -5.55 -12.18
C GLU A 152 -2.93 -5.10 -11.08
N VAL A 153 -3.18 -3.79 -10.96
CA VAL A 153 -4.15 -3.23 -10.00
C VAL A 153 -5.54 -3.04 -10.62
N SER A 154 -5.64 -2.94 -11.95
CA SER A 154 -6.90 -2.75 -12.68
C SER A 154 -7.85 -3.94 -12.61
N GLY A 155 -7.40 -5.12 -12.15
CA GLY A 155 -8.27 -6.28 -11.91
C GLY A 155 -9.44 -5.96 -10.98
N LEU A 156 -9.30 -4.95 -10.12
CA LEU A 156 -10.40 -4.40 -9.31
C LEU A 156 -11.59 -3.91 -10.16
N ARG A 157 -11.35 -3.39 -11.37
CA ARG A 157 -12.40 -2.93 -12.30
C ARG A 157 -13.14 -4.07 -12.99
N ALA A 158 -12.57 -5.28 -13.00
CA ALA A 158 -13.21 -6.46 -13.57
C ALA A 158 -14.16 -7.17 -12.57
N LEU A 159 -14.29 -6.62 -11.35
CA LEU A 159 -15.19 -7.12 -10.29
C LEU A 159 -16.63 -6.62 -10.41
N VAL A 160 -16.92 -5.77 -11.40
CA VAL A 160 -18.25 -5.23 -11.72
C VAL A 160 -18.84 -5.87 -12.97
#